data_AF-A0A2X3KBX8-F1
#
_entry.id   AF-A0A2X3KBX8-F1
#
_cell.length_a   1.000
_cell.length_b   1.000
_cell.length_c   1.000
_cell.angle_alpha   90.00
_cell.angle_beta   90.00
_cell.angle_gamma   90.00
#
_symmetry.space_group_name_H-M   'P 1'
#
loop_
_entity.id
_entity.type
_entity.pdbx_description
1 polymer ?
#
loop_
_entity_poly.entity_id
_entity_poly.type
_entity_poly.pdbx_seq_one_letter_code
_entity_poly.pdbx_strand_id
1 'polypeptide(L)'
;MDDADLELAVKAIVDSRVINSGQVCNCAERVYVQKGIYDQFVNRLGEAMQAVQFGNPAERNDIAMGPLINAAALERVEQKVARAVEEGARVALGGKAVEGKGYYYPPTLLLDVRQEMSIMHEETFGPGSAGGRI
;
A
#
# COMPACT_ATOMS: atom_id res chain seq x y z
N MET A 1 -5.53 7.27 -17.37
CA MET A 1 -5.25 8.02 -18.61
C MET A 1 -5.29 9.50 -18.30
N ASP A 2 -4.84 10.35 -19.22
CA ASP A 2 -4.76 11.82 -19.06
C ASP A 2 -6.13 12.50 -18.80
N ASP A 3 -7.24 11.77 -18.90
CA ASP A 3 -8.62 12.18 -18.62
C ASP A 3 -9.16 11.67 -17.28
N ALA A 4 -8.35 10.96 -16.50
CA ALA A 4 -8.78 10.43 -15.21
C ALA A 4 -8.92 11.56 -14.18
N ASP A 5 -10.07 11.61 -13.52
CA ASP A 5 -10.25 12.45 -12.34
C ASP A 5 -9.28 11.95 -11.25
N LEU A 6 -8.17 12.67 -11.11
CA LEU A 6 -7.08 12.33 -10.20
C LEU A 6 -7.55 12.24 -8.75
N GLU A 7 -8.51 13.08 -8.34
CA GLU A 7 -9.07 13.06 -7.00
C GLU A 7 -9.90 11.79 -6.78
N LEU A 8 -10.76 11.46 -7.75
CA LEU A 8 -11.57 10.24 -7.67
C LEU A 8 -10.69 8.99 -7.71
N ALA A 9 -9.64 8.97 -8.53
CA ALA A 9 -8.70 7.86 -8.65
C ALA A 9 -7.90 7.67 -7.35
N VAL A 10 -7.36 8.75 -6.78
CA VAL A 10 -6.63 8.70 -5.50
C VAL A 10 -7.56 8.24 -4.38
N LYS A 11 -8.76 8.83 -4.29
CA LYS A 11 -9.75 8.45 -3.27
C LYS A 11 -10.15 6.99 -3.40
N ALA A 12 -10.45 6.51 -4.61
CA ALA A 12 -10.83 5.12 -4.85
C ALA A 12 -9.71 4.13 -4.50
N ILE A 13 -8.44 4.50 -4.77
CA ILE A 13 -7.28 3.67 -4.43
C ILE A 13 -7.05 3.65 -2.92
N VAL A 14 -7.13 4.79 -2.25
CA VAL A 14 -7.01 4.86 -0.79
C VAL A 14 -8.14 4.08 -0.14
N ASP A 15 -9.39 4.30 -0.54
CA ASP A 15 -10.55 3.56 -0.02
C ASP A 15 -10.39 2.06 -0.26
N SER A 16 -9.98 1.64 -1.47
CA SER A 16 -9.72 0.22 -1.78
C SER A 16 -8.60 -0.38 -0.93
N ARG A 17 -7.57 0.38 -0.60
CA ARG A 17 -6.37 -0.11 0.12
C ARG A 17 -6.54 -0.09 1.65
N VAL A 18 -7.40 0.79 2.14
CA VAL A 18 -7.67 1.00 3.56
C VAL A 18 -8.76 0.06 4.09
N ILE A 19 -9.70 -0.38 3.23
CA ILE A 19 -10.68 -1.40 3.62
C ILE A 19 -9.94 -2.66 4.14
N ASN A 20 -10.21 -3.02 5.40
CA ASN A 20 -9.65 -4.15 6.15
C ASN A 20 -8.11 -4.14 6.37
N SER A 21 -7.46 -2.98 6.52
CA SER A 21 -6.01 -2.92 6.73
C SER A 21 -5.18 -3.57 5.62
N GLY A 22 -5.67 -3.59 4.38
CA GLY A 22 -5.02 -4.29 3.27
C GLY A 22 -5.05 -5.82 3.39
N GLN A 23 -5.79 -6.38 4.36
CA GLN A 23 -6.08 -7.81 4.48
C GLN A 23 -7.36 -8.19 3.70
N VAL A 24 -7.75 -7.42 2.69
CA VAL A 24 -8.74 -7.89 1.71
C VAL A 24 -8.00 -8.38 0.49
N CYS A 25 -8.48 -9.52 0.06
CA CYS A 25 -8.07 -10.33 -1.05
C CYS A 25 -8.20 -9.61 -2.44
N ASN A 26 -8.60 -8.34 -2.46
CA ASN A 26 -8.89 -7.55 -3.66
C ASN A 26 -8.28 -6.13 -3.65
N CYS A 27 -7.41 -5.78 -2.68
CA CYS A 27 -6.84 -4.44 -2.61
C CYS A 27 -5.90 -4.19 -3.80
N ALA A 28 -6.00 -3.03 -4.43
CA ALA A 28 -5.13 -2.65 -5.54
C ALA A 28 -3.66 -2.59 -5.09
N GLU A 29 -2.92 -3.69 -5.27
CA GLU A 29 -1.50 -3.80 -4.93
C GLU A 29 -0.61 -3.04 -5.92
N ARG A 30 -1.12 -2.77 -7.13
CA ARG A 30 -0.37 -2.22 -8.25
C ARG A 30 -1.15 -1.09 -8.89
N VAL A 31 -0.58 0.11 -8.82
CA VAL A 31 -1.16 1.31 -9.43
C VAL A 31 -0.25 1.74 -10.57
N TYR A 32 -0.69 1.50 -11.80
CA TYR A 32 0.00 1.96 -13.00
C TYR A 32 -0.47 3.36 -13.34
N VAL A 33 0.45 4.31 -13.29
CA VAL A 33 0.17 5.73 -13.53
C VAL A 33 0.89 6.17 -14.81
N GLN A 34 0.17 6.86 -15.68
CA GLN A 34 0.74 7.38 -16.92
C GLN A 34 1.79 8.47 -16.63
N LYS A 35 2.90 8.45 -17.38
CA LYS A 35 4.06 9.34 -17.17
C LYS A 35 3.70 10.83 -17.05
N GLY A 36 2.71 11.31 -17.80
CA GLY A 36 2.29 12.73 -17.80
C GLY A 36 1.68 13.22 -16.48
N ILE A 37 1.13 12.30 -15.68
CA ILE A 37 0.45 12.61 -14.41
C ILE A 37 1.14 11.98 -13.18
N TYR A 38 2.27 11.29 -13.37
CA TYR A 38 2.94 10.51 -12.33
C TYR A 38 3.25 11.33 -11.08
N ASP A 39 3.95 12.46 -11.22
CA ASP A 39 4.38 13.26 -10.08
C ASP A 39 3.20 13.85 -9.30
N GLN A 40 2.19 14.35 -10.02
CA GLN A 40 0.98 14.91 -9.41
C GLN A 40 0.17 13.85 -8.67
N PHE A 41 0.04 12.68 -9.27
CA PHE A 41 -0.68 11.55 -8.69
C PHE A 41 0.02 11.01 -7.45
N VAL A 42 1.34 10.80 -7.52
CA VAL A 42 2.15 10.29 -6.39
C VAL A 42 2.08 11.23 -5.20
N ASN A 43 2.17 12.54 -5.43
CA ASN A 43 2.06 13.53 -4.36
C ASN A 43 0.68 13.47 -3.68
N ARG A 44 -0.41 13.50 -4.45
CA ARG A 44 -1.77 13.43 -3.91
C ARG A 44 -2.06 12.11 -3.22
N LEU A 45 -1.57 10.99 -3.77
CA LEU A 45 -1.69 9.68 -3.14
C LEU A 45 -0.92 9.62 -1.82
N GLY A 46 0.29 10.18 -1.78
CA GLY A 46 1.08 10.30 -0.56
C GLY A 46 0.36 11.09 0.53
N GLU A 47 -0.19 12.25 0.20
CA GLU A 47 -0.96 13.09 1.13
C GLU A 47 -2.20 12.34 1.66
N ALA A 48 -2.97 11.72 0.76
CA ALA A 48 -4.17 10.99 1.14
C ALA A 48 -3.85 9.76 2.01
N MET A 49 -2.79 9.02 1.68
CA MET A 49 -2.33 7.90 2.50
C MET A 49 -1.77 8.34 3.86
N GLN A 50 -1.15 9.52 3.94
CA GLN A 50 -0.65 10.08 5.20
C GLN A 50 -1.80 10.48 6.14
N ALA A 51 -2.95 10.88 5.60
CA ALA A 51 -4.13 11.23 6.39
C ALA A 51 -4.84 10.00 7.00
N VAL A 52 -4.55 8.79 6.53
CA VAL A 52 -5.18 7.55 7.00
C VAL A 52 -4.82 7.29 8.46
N GLN A 53 -5.85 7.22 9.31
CA GLN A 53 -5.71 6.87 10.71
C GLN A 53 -5.59 5.35 10.87
N PHE A 54 -4.56 4.90 11.58
CA PHE A 54 -4.36 3.50 11.95
C PHE A 54 -4.24 3.37 13.48
N GLY A 55 -4.67 2.25 14.04
CA GLY A 55 -4.67 2.05 15.50
C GLY A 55 -5.65 0.97 15.97
N ASN A 56 -5.97 0.97 17.27
CA ASN A 56 -6.90 0.01 17.84
C ASN A 56 -8.36 0.42 17.54
N PRO A 57 -9.11 -0.34 16.71
CA PRO A 57 -10.49 0.02 16.38
C PRO A 57 -11.44 -0.09 17.58
N ALA A 58 -11.04 -0.75 18.67
CA ALA A 58 -11.83 -0.80 19.91
C ALA A 58 -11.72 0.48 20.76
N GLU A 59 -10.69 1.31 20.54
CA GLU A 59 -10.45 2.54 21.32
C GLU A 59 -10.91 3.80 20.60
N ARG A 60 -10.94 3.78 19.25
CA ARG A 60 -11.22 4.94 18.41
C ARG A 60 -12.07 4.53 17.21
N ASN A 61 -13.11 5.32 16.94
CA ASN A 61 -14.05 5.08 15.83
C ASN A 61 -13.59 5.67 14.49
N ASP A 62 -12.55 6.51 14.50
CA ASP A 62 -11.96 7.13 13.30
C ASP A 62 -10.79 6.33 12.72
N ILE A 63 -10.54 5.13 13.25
CA ILE A 63 -9.49 4.22 12.77
C ILE A 63 -9.95 3.53 11.50
N ALA A 64 -9.20 3.75 10.43
CA ALA A 64 -9.45 3.14 9.14
C ALA A 64 -8.59 1.87 8.93
N MET A 65 -7.43 1.76 9.61
CA MET A 65 -6.59 0.54 9.60
C MET A 65 -6.34 0.00 11.02
N GLY A 66 -6.87 -1.19 11.30
CA GLY A 66 -6.57 -1.99 12.49
C GLY A 66 -5.25 -2.77 12.41
N PRO A 67 -4.91 -3.54 13.46
CA PRO A 67 -3.69 -4.35 13.49
C PRO A 67 -3.76 -5.54 12.51
N LEU A 68 -2.60 -6.03 12.11
CA LEU A 68 -2.46 -7.33 11.46
C LEU A 68 -2.79 -8.47 12.42
N ILE A 69 -3.12 -9.63 11.85
CA ILE A 69 -3.63 -10.80 12.57
C ILE A 69 -2.61 -11.38 13.57
N ASN A 70 -1.32 -11.35 13.26
CA ASN A 70 -0.25 -11.88 14.09
C ASN A 70 1.13 -11.30 13.73
N ALA A 71 2.14 -11.60 14.56
CA ALA A 71 3.53 -11.21 14.34
C ALA A 71 4.10 -11.74 13.01
N ALA A 72 3.73 -12.95 12.59
CA ALA A 72 4.23 -13.55 11.35
C ALA A 72 3.72 -12.80 10.10
N ALA A 73 2.51 -12.26 10.14
CA ALA A 73 1.98 -11.39 9.07
C ALA A 73 2.75 -10.07 9.02
N LEU A 74 3.05 -9.47 10.18
CA LEU A 74 3.85 -8.25 10.27
C LEU A 74 5.26 -8.46 9.69
N GLU A 75 5.93 -9.52 10.11
CA GLU A 75 7.27 -9.87 9.63
C GLU A 75 7.28 -10.11 8.11
N ARG A 76 6.27 -10.81 7.56
CA ARG A 76 6.16 -11.02 6.11
C ARG A 76 6.00 -9.72 5.34
N VAL A 77 5.18 -8.79 5.83
CA VAL A 77 5.01 -7.48 5.19
C VAL A 77 6.32 -6.70 5.24
N GLU A 78 6.98 -6.68 6.41
CA GLU A 78 8.26 -6.00 6.58
C GLU A 78 9.36 -6.58 5.68
N GLN A 79 9.48 -7.91 5.59
CA GLN A 79 10.43 -8.57 4.69
C GLN A 79 10.17 -8.23 3.22
N LYS A 80 8.90 -8.17 2.79
CA LYS A 80 8.55 -7.81 1.40
C LYS A 80 8.90 -6.37 1.08
N VAL A 81 8.64 -5.46 2.00
CA VAL A 81 9.01 -4.05 1.84
C VAL A 81 10.53 -3.90 1.84
N ALA A 82 11.24 -4.57 2.74
CA ALA A 82 12.70 -4.57 2.78
C ALA A 82 13.29 -5.08 1.46
N ARG A 83 12.80 -6.21 0.95
CA ARG A 83 13.22 -6.79 -0.33
C ARG A 83 12.94 -5.85 -1.51
N ALA A 84 11.77 -5.21 -1.56
CA ALA A 84 11.46 -4.23 -2.59
C ALA A 84 12.48 -3.07 -2.59
N VAL A 85 12.87 -2.59 -1.40
CA VAL A 85 13.89 -1.55 -1.24
C VAL A 85 15.27 -2.03 -1.70
N GLU A 86 15.66 -3.26 -1.35
CA GLU A 86 16.90 -3.89 -1.83
C GLU A 86 16.94 -4.01 -3.36
N GLU A 87 15.81 -4.28 -3.99
CA GLU A 87 15.68 -4.39 -5.45
C GLU A 87 15.60 -3.01 -6.17
N GLY A 88 15.61 -1.93 -5.39
CA GLY A 88 15.70 -0.55 -5.86
C GLY A 88 14.40 0.26 -5.79
N ALA A 89 13.35 -0.25 -5.12
CA ALA A 89 12.15 0.55 -4.86
C ALA A 89 12.44 1.63 -3.80
N ARG A 90 11.72 2.75 -3.89
CA ARG A 90 11.82 3.85 -2.94
C ARG A 90 10.62 3.87 -2.01
N VAL A 91 10.85 3.93 -0.70
CA VAL A 91 9.76 4.19 0.27
C VAL A 91 9.44 5.69 0.27
N ALA A 92 8.22 6.06 -0.09
CA ALA A 92 7.72 7.43 -0.02
C ALA A 92 6.95 7.73 1.27
N LEU A 93 6.27 6.73 1.82
CA LEU A 93 5.51 6.83 3.07
C LEU A 93 5.55 5.48 3.80
N GLY A 94 5.62 5.51 5.14
CA GLY A 94 5.56 4.31 5.97
C GLY A 94 6.76 3.40 5.80
N GLY A 95 6.51 2.13 5.50
CA GLY A 95 7.55 1.13 5.20
C GLY A 95 8.20 0.49 6.42
N LYS A 96 7.68 0.74 7.63
CA LYS A 96 8.15 0.14 8.87
C LYS A 96 6.99 -0.19 9.79
N ALA A 97 7.11 -1.30 10.51
CA ALA A 97 6.19 -1.63 11.59
C ALA A 97 6.25 -0.58 12.70
N VAL A 98 5.12 -0.38 13.40
CA VAL A 98 5.09 0.48 14.57
C VAL A 98 5.58 -0.30 15.79
N GLU A 99 6.55 0.25 16.50
CA GLU A 99 7.03 -0.32 17.76
C GLU A 99 5.95 -0.21 18.84
N GLY A 100 5.68 -1.31 19.55
CA GLY A 100 4.75 -1.32 20.68
C GLY A 100 3.88 -2.57 20.76
N LYS A 101 2.79 -2.45 21.54
CA LYS A 101 1.85 -3.55 21.78
C LYS A 101 0.85 -3.67 20.63
N GLY A 102 1.01 -4.69 19.80
CA GLY A 102 0.13 -4.99 18.67
C GLY A 102 0.93 -5.22 17.39
N TYR A 103 0.23 -5.55 16.30
CA TYR A 103 0.85 -5.84 15.01
C TYR A 103 0.48 -4.77 13.99
N TYR A 104 0.84 -3.52 14.27
CA TYR A 104 0.45 -2.39 13.43
C TYR A 104 1.49 -2.14 12.34
N TYR A 105 1.01 -2.08 11.10
CA TYR A 105 1.81 -1.66 9.95
C TYR A 105 1.10 -0.47 9.28
N PRO A 106 1.72 0.72 9.26
CA PRO A 106 1.10 1.91 8.72
C PRO A 106 0.98 1.83 7.19
N PRO A 107 0.10 2.66 6.58
CA PRO A 107 0.04 2.79 5.13
C PRO A 107 1.42 2.97 4.52
N THR A 108 1.79 2.10 3.57
CA THR A 108 3.12 2.12 2.95
C THR A 108 3.03 2.41 1.46
N LEU A 109 3.72 3.45 1.01
CA LEU A 109 3.80 3.82 -0.40
C LEU A 109 5.21 3.54 -0.91
N LEU A 110 5.31 2.64 -1.90
CA LEU A 110 6.54 2.36 -2.62
C LEU A 110 6.47 3.00 -4.01
N LEU A 111 7.54 3.66 -4.40
CA LEU A 111 7.76 4.29 -5.70
C LEU A 111 8.89 3.60 -6.44
N ASP A 112 9.02 3.90 -7.73
CA ASP A 112 10.08 3.40 -8.60
C ASP A 112 10.09 1.86 -8.70
N VAL A 113 8.94 1.23 -8.45
CA VAL A 113 8.77 -0.21 -8.50
C VAL A 113 8.82 -0.68 -9.95
N ARG A 114 9.84 -1.48 -10.28
CA ARG A 114 10.01 -2.05 -11.63
C ARG A 114 9.31 -3.39 -11.72
N GLN A 115 8.82 -3.71 -12.93
CA GLN A 115 8.12 -4.98 -13.19
C GLN A 115 8.94 -6.22 -12.77
N GLU A 116 10.27 -6.12 -12.82
CA GLU A 116 11.25 -7.17 -12.52
C GLU A 116 11.37 -7.48 -11.02
N MET A 117 10.87 -6.57 -10.17
CA MET A 117 11.00 -6.69 -8.71
C MET A 117 10.07 -7.78 -8.19
N SER A 118 10.53 -8.47 -7.15
CA SER A 118 9.77 -9.47 -6.42
C SER A 118 8.43 -8.96 -5.93
N ILE A 119 8.32 -7.71 -5.46
CA ILE A 119 7.04 -7.13 -5.02
C ILE A 119 5.98 -7.06 -6.15
N MET A 120 6.41 -7.09 -7.42
CA MET A 120 5.54 -7.13 -8.60
C MET A 120 5.21 -8.55 -9.06
N HIS A 121 5.91 -9.56 -8.55
CA HIS A 121 5.80 -10.96 -8.96
C HIS A 121 5.28 -11.87 -7.84
N GLU A 122 5.69 -11.62 -6.61
CA GLU A 122 5.28 -12.29 -5.40
C GLU A 122 3.99 -11.67 -4.89
N GLU A 123 2.94 -12.47 -4.94
CA GLU A 123 1.64 -12.15 -4.37
C GLU A 123 1.80 -11.79 -2.89
N THR A 124 1.24 -10.65 -2.45
CA THR A 124 1.11 -10.35 -1.01
C THR A 124 -0.03 -11.14 -0.38
N PHE A 125 -0.17 -12.44 -0.73
CA PHE A 125 -1.11 -13.44 -0.18
C PHE A 125 -2.48 -12.84 0.25
N GLY A 126 -3.54 -12.77 -0.57
CA GLY A 126 -3.89 -13.29 -1.92
C GLY A 126 -5.40 -13.03 -2.22
N PRO A 127 -6.02 -13.27 -3.41
CA PRO A 127 -5.76 -14.35 -4.36
C PRO A 127 -5.78 -13.93 -5.86
N GLY A 128 -4.78 -14.36 -6.62
CA GLY A 128 -4.94 -14.79 -8.00
C GLY A 128 -5.52 -13.79 -9.02
N SER A 129 -4.64 -13.18 -9.80
CA SER A 129 -4.67 -13.32 -11.27
C SER A 129 -3.45 -12.63 -11.89
N ALA A 130 -2.81 -13.37 -12.79
CA ALA A 130 -1.73 -12.88 -13.62
C ALA A 130 -2.26 -11.88 -14.66
N GLY A 131 -1.54 -10.77 -14.86
CA GLY A 131 -1.81 -9.80 -15.93
C GLY A 131 -0.54 -9.04 -16.27
N GLY A 132 0.01 -9.31 -17.46
CA GLY A 132 1.22 -8.69 -18.00
C GLY A 132 0.99 -7.31 -18.62
N ARG A 133 2.10 -6.67 -19.02
CA ARG A 133 2.20 -5.32 -19.61
C ARG A 133 1.18 -5.05 -20.72
N ILE A 134 0.58 -3.86 -20.66
CA ILE A 134 0.50 -2.94 -21.80
C ILE A 134 0.93 -1.55 -21.29
#